data_AF-A0A7K0V128-F1
#
_entry.id   AF-A0A7K0V128-F1
#
_cell.length_a   1.000
_cell.length_b   1.000
_cell.length_c   1.000
_cell.angle_alpha   90.00
_cell.angle_beta   90.00
_cell.angle_gamma   90.00
#
_symmetry.space_group_name_H-M   'P 1'
#
loop_
_entity.id
_entity.type
_entity.pdbx_description
1 polymer ?
#
loop_
_entity_poly.entity_id
_entity_poly.type
_entity_poly.pdbx_seq_one_letter_code
_entity_poly.pdbx_strand_id
1 'polypeptide(L)'
;ADELGASAVRVNVIRPGLVDTELVEFIIAGGPLLDDYLDCMPISRVGQPADIAAMARFLIGSESTWITGQAINVDGGHSLRRGPDFSSVLSDVFGADGLRGVVQEG
;
A
#
# COMPACT_ATOMS: atom_id res chain seq x y z
N ALA A 1 -9.35 17.81 7.08
CA ALA A 1 -10.51 17.95 6.19
C ALA A 1 -11.59 18.78 6.87
N ASP A 2 -12.01 18.37 8.07
CA ASP A 2 -12.99 19.06 8.91
C ASP A 2 -12.72 20.58 9.06
N GLU A 3 -11.57 20.95 9.64
CA GLU A 3 -11.20 22.34 9.91
C GLU A 3 -11.12 23.26 8.67
N LEU A 4 -10.76 22.70 7.51
CA LEU A 4 -10.47 23.48 6.30
C LEU A 4 -11.64 23.55 5.30
N GLY A 5 -12.71 22.78 5.55
CA GLY A 5 -13.87 22.71 4.66
C GLY A 5 -14.60 24.06 4.51
N ALA A 6 -14.69 24.83 5.59
CA ALA A 6 -15.28 26.17 5.58
C ALA A 6 -14.49 27.18 4.70
N SER A 7 -13.21 26.91 4.46
CA SER A 7 -12.34 27.69 3.57
C SER A 7 -12.31 27.14 2.13
N ALA A 8 -13.24 26.25 1.79
CA ALA A 8 -13.32 25.57 0.50
C ALA A 8 -12.05 24.77 0.11
N VAL A 9 -11.25 24.34 1.11
CA VAL A 9 -10.07 23.50 0.88
C VAL A 9 -10.43 22.04 1.15
N ARG A 10 -10.23 21.19 0.15
CA ARG A 10 -10.47 19.74 0.24
C ARG A 10 -9.18 19.02 0.66
N VAL A 11 -9.32 18.00 1.51
CA VAL A 11 -8.20 17.17 1.97
C VAL A 11 -8.60 15.71 1.85
N ASN A 12 -7.83 14.90 1.12
CA ASN A 12 -8.04 13.46 0.95
C ASN A 12 -6.69 12.73 1.02
N VAL A 13 -6.73 11.41 1.22
CA VAL A 13 -5.57 10.52 1.29
C VAL A 13 -5.67 9.47 0.19
N ILE A 14 -4.55 9.20 -0.48
CA ILE A 14 -4.38 8.04 -1.36
C ILE A 14 -3.51 7.03 -0.61
N ARG A 15 -3.93 5.76 -0.57
CA ARG A 15 -3.20 4.65 0.05
C ARG A 15 -2.75 3.67 -1.04
N PRO A 16 -1.52 3.81 -1.56
CA PRO A 16 -1.00 2.91 -2.58
C PRO A 16 -0.81 1.48 -2.06
N GLY A 17 -0.96 0.51 -2.97
CA GLY A 17 -0.46 -0.85 -2.76
C GLY A 17 1.03 -0.98 -3.07
N LEU A 18 1.47 -2.14 -3.59
CA LEU A 18 2.82 -2.30 -4.14
C LEU A 18 2.88 -1.59 -5.50
N VAL A 19 3.73 -0.57 -5.61
CA VAL A 19 3.87 0.26 -6.82
C VAL A 19 5.33 0.23 -7.29
N ASP A 20 5.50 -0.01 -8.59
CA ASP A 20 6.77 -0.08 -9.29
C ASP A 20 7.55 1.24 -9.18
N THR A 21 8.51 1.25 -8.27
CA THR A 21 9.41 2.36 -7.96
C THR A 21 10.76 1.80 -7.51
N GLU A 22 11.83 2.60 -7.63
CA GLU A 22 13.18 2.21 -7.20
C GLU A 22 13.25 1.73 -5.74
N LEU A 23 12.38 2.26 -4.86
CA LEU A 23 12.34 1.92 -3.44
C LEU A 23 12.01 0.42 -3.18
N VAL A 24 11.21 -0.18 -4.06
CA VAL A 24 10.70 -1.55 -3.88
C VAL A 24 11.26 -2.52 -4.92
N GLU A 25 12.33 -2.13 -5.63
CA GLU A 25 12.94 -2.93 -6.70
C GLU A 25 13.27 -4.36 -6.24
N PHE A 26 13.79 -4.49 -5.01
CA PHE A 26 14.12 -5.78 -4.41
C PHE A 26 12.90 -6.71 -4.20
N ILE A 27 11.69 -6.16 -4.10
CA ILE A 27 10.45 -6.91 -3.99
C ILE A 27 9.98 -7.31 -5.39
N ILE A 28 9.89 -6.34 -6.31
CA ILE A 28 9.33 -6.54 -7.65
C ILE A 28 10.25 -7.36 -8.58
N ALA A 29 11.52 -7.54 -8.20
CA ALA A 29 12.46 -8.45 -8.86
C ALA A 29 12.01 -9.93 -8.83
N GLY A 30 11.01 -10.27 -8.01
CA GLY A 30 10.35 -11.58 -7.99
C GLY A 30 10.67 -12.40 -6.74
N GLY A 31 10.16 -13.63 -6.73
CA GLY A 31 10.31 -14.57 -5.62
C GLY A 31 9.15 -14.52 -4.61
N PRO A 32 9.28 -15.25 -3.49
CA PRO A 32 8.15 -15.56 -2.61
C PRO A 32 7.41 -14.34 -2.07
N LEU A 33 8.12 -13.23 -1.81
CA LEU A 33 7.49 -12.01 -1.31
C LEU A 33 6.61 -11.34 -2.38
N LEU A 34 7.06 -11.29 -3.65
CA LEU A 34 6.23 -10.76 -4.73
C LEU A 34 5.00 -11.63 -4.96
N ASP A 35 5.20 -12.95 -4.98
CA ASP A 35 4.12 -13.92 -5.16
C ASP A 35 3.06 -13.74 -4.06
N ASP A 36 3.48 -13.55 -2.81
CA ASP A 36 2.58 -13.29 -1.69
C ASP A 36 1.80 -11.97 -1.83
N TYR A 37 2.45 -10.90 -2.30
CA TYR A 37 1.77 -9.64 -2.63
C TYR A 37 0.69 -9.85 -3.69
N LEU A 38 1.01 -10.56 -4.77
CA LEU A 38 0.09 -10.82 -5.88
C LEU A 38 -1.09 -11.70 -5.44
N ASP A 39 -0.83 -12.74 -4.65
CA ASP A 39 -1.84 -13.59 -4.01
C ASP A 39 -2.72 -12.83 -3.02
N CYS A 40 -2.26 -11.68 -2.52
CA CYS A 40 -3.06 -10.80 -1.67
C CYS A 40 -3.84 -9.72 -2.45
N MET A 41 -3.72 -9.66 -3.79
CA MET A 41 -4.43 -8.70 -4.63
C MET A 41 -5.51 -9.37 -5.51
N PRO A 42 -6.79 -8.95 -5.44
CA PRO A 42 -7.80 -9.33 -6.42
C PRO A 42 -7.41 -8.96 -7.86
N ILE A 43 -6.86 -7.77 -8.07
CA ILE A 43 -6.25 -7.37 -9.33
C ILE A 43 -4.75 -7.66 -9.21
N SER A 44 -4.38 -8.91 -9.46
CA SER A 44 -3.05 -9.50 -9.23
C SER A 44 -1.97 -8.96 -10.18
N ARG A 45 -1.56 -7.70 -9.99
CA ARG A 45 -0.41 -7.07 -10.66
C ARG A 45 0.25 -6.04 -9.76
N VAL A 46 1.52 -5.74 -10.05
CA VAL A 46 2.20 -4.55 -9.49
C VAL A 46 1.54 -3.28 -10.03
N GLY A 47 1.26 -2.33 -9.13
CA GLY A 47 0.79 -1.01 -9.48
C GLY A 47 1.86 -0.20 -10.22
N GLN A 48 1.45 0.73 -11.07
CA GLN A 48 2.34 1.65 -11.76
C GLN A 48 2.18 3.06 -11.18
N PRO A 49 3.20 3.93 -11.20
CA PRO A 49 3.05 5.31 -10.73
C PRO A 49 1.87 6.05 -11.38
N ALA A 50 1.54 5.70 -12.63
CA ALA A 50 0.39 6.21 -13.36
C ALA A 50 -0.97 5.87 -12.69
N ASP A 51 -1.10 4.73 -12.01
CA ASP A 51 -2.32 4.36 -11.28
C ASP A 51 -2.57 5.34 -10.12
N ILE A 52 -1.51 5.71 -9.40
CA ILE A 52 -1.58 6.68 -8.28
C ILE A 52 -1.80 8.10 -8.81
N ALA A 53 -1.09 8.47 -9.88
CA ALA A 53 -1.23 9.77 -10.53
C ALA A 53 -2.65 10.01 -11.06
N ALA A 54 -3.31 8.98 -11.60
CA ALA A 54 -4.69 9.08 -12.07
C ALA A 54 -5.67 9.42 -10.94
N MET A 55 -5.54 8.77 -9.77
CA MET A 55 -6.36 9.08 -8.60
C MET A 55 -6.06 10.47 -8.05
N ALA A 56 -4.78 10.87 -7.98
CA ALA A 56 -4.40 12.22 -7.57
C ALA A 56 -5.00 13.28 -8.50
N ARG A 57 -4.92 13.09 -9.81
CA ARG A 57 -5.54 13.98 -10.81
C ARG A 57 -7.04 14.09 -10.58
N PHE A 58 -7.75 12.97 -10.37
CA PHE A 58 -9.18 12.98 -10.09
C PHE A 58 -9.50 13.78 -8.82
N LEU A 59 -8.78 13.52 -7.71
CA LEU A 59 -9.02 14.18 -6.42
C LEU A 59 -8.63 15.66 -6.42
N ILE A 60 -7.73 16.10 -7.29
CA ILE A 60 -7.41 17.52 -7.49
C ILE A 60 -8.43 18.19 -8.43
N GLY A 61 -8.97 17.42 -9.39
CA GLY A 61 -9.86 17.88 -10.44
C GLY A 61 -11.24 18.36 -9.98
N SER A 62 -11.97 18.92 -10.95
CA SER A 62 -13.34 19.41 -10.78
C SER A 62 -14.37 18.29 -10.55
N GLU A 63 -14.02 17.08 -10.93
CA GLU A 63 -14.86 15.88 -10.83
C GLU A 63 -15.08 15.44 -9.38
N SER A 64 -14.25 15.93 -8.43
CA SER A 64 -14.28 15.53 -7.03
C SER A 64 -14.65 16.68 -6.08
N THR A 65 -15.39 17.70 -6.55
CA THR A 65 -15.69 18.91 -5.77
C THR A 65 -16.48 18.67 -4.48
N TRP A 66 -17.19 17.54 -4.39
CA TRP A 66 -17.91 17.11 -3.18
C TRP A 66 -17.22 15.99 -2.38
N ILE A 67 -15.93 15.73 -2.66
CA ILE A 67 -15.15 14.67 -2.02
C ILE A 67 -14.04 15.30 -1.17
N THR A 68 -14.17 15.15 0.15
CA THR A 68 -13.16 15.54 1.16
C THR A 68 -13.21 14.58 2.35
N GLY A 69 -12.12 14.49 3.11
CA GLY A 69 -12.00 13.64 4.29
C GLY A 69 -11.84 12.14 4.02
N GLN A 70 -11.66 11.74 2.76
CA GLN A 70 -11.62 10.33 2.39
C GLN A 70 -10.19 9.78 2.41
N ALA A 71 -10.07 8.50 2.78
CA ALA A 71 -8.87 7.71 2.58
C ALA A 71 -9.17 6.61 1.56
N ILE A 72 -8.57 6.70 0.38
CA ILE A 72 -8.92 5.87 -0.77
C ILE A 72 -7.74 4.96 -1.10
N ASN A 73 -7.99 3.66 -1.10
CA ASN A 73 -7.02 2.65 -1.52
C ASN A 73 -6.89 2.62 -3.05
N VAL A 74 -5.65 2.59 -3.52
CA VAL A 74 -5.29 2.38 -4.93
C VAL A 74 -4.24 1.27 -4.95
N ASP A 75 -4.71 0.05 -4.73
CA ASP A 75 -3.87 -1.08 -4.29
C ASP A 75 -4.25 -2.41 -4.94
N GLY A 76 -5.00 -2.40 -6.04
CA GLY A 76 -5.48 -3.63 -6.68
C GLY A 76 -6.44 -4.46 -5.82
N GLY A 77 -6.96 -3.89 -4.73
CA GLY A 77 -7.81 -4.57 -3.75
C GLY A 77 -7.03 -5.27 -2.64
N HIS A 78 -5.73 -5.00 -2.49
CA HIS A 78 -4.88 -5.61 -1.46
C HIS A 78 -5.47 -5.47 -0.05
N SER A 79 -6.04 -4.31 0.28
CA SER A 79 -6.67 -4.08 1.59
C SER A 79 -7.88 -4.95 1.90
N LEU A 80 -8.42 -5.69 0.93
CA LEU A 80 -9.51 -6.65 1.15
C LEU A 80 -9.03 -7.99 1.70
N ARG A 81 -7.72 -8.25 1.63
CA ARG A 81 -7.08 -9.48 2.13
C ARG A 81 -6.21 -9.12 3.35
N ARG A 82 -4.96 -9.56 3.37
CA ARG A 82 -3.99 -9.29 4.45
C ARG A 82 -2.79 -8.53 3.90
N GLY A 83 -1.95 -8.01 4.79
CA GLY A 83 -0.62 -7.54 4.39
C GLY A 83 0.28 -8.69 3.94
N PRO A 84 1.39 -8.36 3.26
CA PRO A 84 2.35 -9.35 2.79
C PRO A 84 3.06 -10.07 3.94
N ASP A 85 3.44 -11.32 3.71
CA ASP A 85 4.26 -12.12 4.61
C ASP A 85 5.75 -11.91 4.31
N PHE A 86 6.44 -11.17 5.19
CA PHE A 86 7.87 -10.90 5.08
C PHE A 86 8.75 -12.02 5.66
N SER A 87 8.18 -13.15 6.12
CA SER A 87 8.93 -14.21 6.77
C SER A 87 10.07 -14.73 5.91
N SER A 88 9.90 -14.82 4.59
CA SER A 88 10.95 -15.27 3.67
C SER A 88 12.16 -14.34 3.57
N VAL A 89 12.01 -13.08 3.97
CA VAL A 89 13.09 -12.08 3.96
C VAL A 89 13.70 -11.91 5.34
N LEU A 90 12.88 -11.97 6.37
CA LEU A 90 13.27 -11.61 7.72
C LEU A 90 13.67 -12.81 8.59
N SER A 91 13.35 -14.04 8.18
CA SER A 91 13.72 -15.26 8.93
C SER A 91 15.22 -15.42 9.10
N ASP A 92 15.98 -15.02 8.09
CA ASP A 92 17.44 -15.13 8.09
C ASP A 92 18.09 -14.11 9.03
N VAL A 93 17.39 -13.01 9.31
CA VAL A 93 17.86 -11.94 10.19
C VAL A 93 17.48 -12.20 11.64
N PHE A 94 16.24 -12.63 11.90
CA PHE A 94 15.68 -12.69 13.25
C PHE A 94 15.39 -14.11 13.75
N GLY A 95 15.49 -15.12 12.88
CA GLY A 95 15.02 -16.47 13.19
C GLY A 95 13.49 -16.57 13.32
N ALA A 96 12.97 -17.79 13.33
CA ALA A 96 11.52 -18.03 13.40
C ALA A 96 10.88 -17.53 14.72
N ASP A 97 11.61 -17.64 15.84
CA ASP A 97 11.14 -17.20 17.15
C ASP A 97 11.15 -15.67 17.26
N GLY A 98 12.18 -15.01 16.69
CA GLY A 98 12.26 -13.55 16.66
C GLY A 98 11.14 -12.90 15.83
N LEU A 99 10.75 -13.52 14.71
CA LEU A 99 9.60 -13.06 13.91
C LEU A 99 8.26 -13.19 14.64
N ARG A 100 8.14 -14.14 15.55
CA ARG A 100 6.93 -14.34 16.38
C ARG A 100 6.91 -13.42 17.60
N GLY A 101 7.95 -12.61 17.81
CA GLY A 101 8.09 -11.76 18.99
C GLY A 101 8.38 -12.55 20.27
N VAL A 102 8.89 -13.79 20.15
CA VAL A 102 9.29 -14.60 21.30
C VAL A 102 10.70 -14.16 21.71
N VAL A 103 10.81 -13.54 22.89
CA VAL A 103 12.11 -13.21 23.49
C VAL A 103 12.63 -14.48 24.17
N GLN A 104 13.78 -14.99 23.73
CA GLN A 104 14.45 -16.07 24.46
C GLN A 104 14.96 -15.51 25.79
N GLU A 105 14.39 -15.98 26.90
CA GLU A 105 14.97 -15.75 28.23
C GLU A 105 16.31 -16.49 28.30
N GLY A 106 17.39 -15.73 28.55
CA GLY A 106 18.75 -16.25 28.69
C GLY A 106 19.04 -16.89 30.04
#